data_AF-A0A7K1RN31-F1
#
_entry.id   AF-A0A7K1RN31-F1
#
_cell.length_a   1.000
_cell.length_b   1.000
_cell.length_c   1.000
_cell.angle_alpha   90.00
_cell.angle_beta   90.00
_cell.angle_gamma   90.00
#
_symmetry.space_group_name_H-M   'P 1'
#
loop_
_entity.id
_entity.type
_entity.pdbx_description
1 polymer ?
#
loop_
_entity_poly.entity_id
_entity_poly.type
_entity_poly.pdbx_seq_one_letter_code
_entity_poly.pdbx_strand_id
1 'polypeptide(L)'
;MKNASACWSTEVREQNWCDVVVESLQSPESTSAELLGNADSPPGLVNILRSRFDNFIKVSEVEGSIVNLNQATEIVASRLKENDILFANCVTAFVGGKRGFVQDGDGGVVCRVSESSGWLRLEIPVDGARIAYMVAPVP
;
A
#
# COMPACT_ATOMS: atom_id res chain seq x y z
N MET A 1 0.90 -3.47 22.94
CA MET A 1 1.07 -3.31 21.49
C MET A 1 -0.23 -2.76 20.92
N LYS A 2 -0.21 -1.64 20.21
CA LYS A 2 -1.39 -1.14 19.48
C LYS A 2 -1.44 -1.90 18.15
N ASN A 3 -2.47 -2.71 17.92
CA ASN A 3 -2.65 -3.42 16.65
C ASN A 3 -3.03 -2.41 15.56
N ALA A 4 -2.14 -2.18 14.59
CA ALA A 4 -2.39 -1.31 13.44
C ALA A 4 -3.26 -2.04 12.41
N SER A 5 -4.29 -1.37 11.88
CA SER A 5 -5.14 -1.89 10.81
C SER A 5 -4.57 -1.63 9.41
N ALA A 6 -3.69 -0.63 9.27
CA ALA A 6 -2.95 -0.33 8.05
C ALA A 6 -1.61 0.34 8.36
N CYS A 7 -0.60 0.12 7.52
CA CYS A 7 0.75 0.69 7.68
C CYS A 7 1.39 0.97 6.32
N TRP A 8 2.14 2.07 6.23
CA TRP A 8 3.08 2.33 5.13
C TRP A 8 4.50 2.04 5.61
N SER A 9 5.31 1.36 4.80
CA SER A 9 6.73 1.15 5.12
C SER A 9 7.61 1.44 3.92
N THR A 10 8.67 2.23 4.12
CA THR A 10 9.75 2.33 3.14
C THR A 10 10.83 1.32 3.51
N GLU A 11 11.09 0.31 2.67
CA GLU A 11 12.15 -0.68 2.90
C GLU A 11 13.38 -0.40 2.00
N VAL A 12 14.52 -0.05 2.60
CA VAL A 12 15.83 0.03 1.90
C VAL A 12 16.57 -1.29 2.08
N ARG A 13 16.73 -2.06 0.98
CA ARG A 13 17.31 -3.41 0.98
C ARG A 13 18.70 -3.54 1.62
N GLU A 14 19.49 -2.47 1.60
CA GLU A 14 20.87 -2.49 2.10
C GLU A 14 21.02 -2.01 3.56
N GLN A 15 20.00 -1.36 4.14
CA GLN A 15 20.14 -0.71 5.45
C GLN A 15 19.09 -1.10 6.49
N ASN A 16 18.06 -1.89 6.14
CA ASN A 16 17.01 -2.36 7.08
C ASN A 16 16.32 -1.22 7.88
N TRP A 17 16.15 -0.05 7.27
CA TRP A 17 15.29 0.99 7.83
C TRP A 17 13.86 0.72 7.35
N CYS A 18 12.92 0.61 8.29
CA CYS A 18 11.48 0.64 8.05
C CYS A 18 10.98 1.93 8.70
N ASP A 19 10.78 2.98 7.93
CA ASP A 19 9.98 4.10 8.42
C ASP A 19 8.51 3.70 8.28
N VAL A 20 7.83 3.54 9.43
CA VAL A 20 6.48 3.00 9.48
C VAL A 20 5.51 4.09 9.90
N VAL A 21 4.85 4.71 8.92
CA VAL A 21 3.72 5.60 9.21
C VAL A 21 2.49 4.71 9.44
N VAL A 22 2.10 4.61 10.71
CA VAL A 22 0.92 3.88 11.15
C VAL A 22 -0.28 4.83 11.10
N GLU A 23 -1.22 4.60 10.19
CA GLU A 23 -2.55 5.22 10.29
C GLU A 23 -3.27 4.57 11.49
N SER A 24 -3.32 5.29 12.62
CA SER A 24 -4.07 4.89 13.81
C SER A 24 -5.59 5.02 13.55
N LEU A 25 -6.34 3.96 13.87
CA LEU A 25 -7.80 3.73 13.81
C LEU A 25 -8.75 4.79 14.40
N GLN A 26 -8.33 6.01 14.68
CA GLN A 26 -9.21 7.05 15.22
C GLN A 26 -9.91 7.91 14.14
N SER A 27 -9.76 7.56 12.86
CA SER A 27 -10.64 8.06 11.81
C SER A 27 -11.79 7.06 11.57
N PRO A 28 -13.05 7.53 11.48
CA PRO A 28 -14.24 6.69 11.34
C PRO A 28 -14.34 5.92 10.00
N GLU A 29 -13.38 6.11 9.08
CA GLU A 29 -13.28 5.40 7.80
C GLU A 29 -11.97 4.60 7.76
N SER A 30 -12.05 3.29 8.04
CA SER A 30 -10.87 2.41 7.96
C SER A 30 -10.52 2.13 6.50
N THR A 31 -9.24 2.22 6.12
CA THR A 31 -8.79 2.01 4.74
C THR A 31 -9.19 0.64 4.17
N SER A 32 -9.29 -0.39 5.01
CA SER A 32 -9.83 -1.71 4.64
C SER A 32 -11.29 -1.64 4.15
N ALA A 33 -12.12 -0.80 4.76
CA ALA A 33 -13.52 -0.62 4.38
C ALA A 33 -13.66 0.18 3.07
N GLU A 34 -12.80 1.18 2.84
CA GLU A 34 -12.76 1.92 1.57
C GLU A 34 -12.33 1.04 0.40
N LEU A 35 -11.30 0.21 0.60
CA LEU A 35 -10.87 -0.78 -0.40
C LEU A 35 -11.98 -1.79 -0.69
N LEU A 36 -12.66 -2.27 0.35
CA LEU A 36 -13.79 -3.19 0.20
C LEU A 36 -14.92 -2.56 -0.63
N GLY A 37 -15.29 -1.31 -0.34
CA GLY A 37 -16.33 -0.60 -1.08
C GLY A 37 -15.98 -0.27 -2.53
N ASN A 38 -14.72 -0.45 -2.94
CA ASN A 38 -14.23 -0.14 -4.28
C ASN A 38 -13.56 -1.34 -4.97
N ALA A 39 -13.69 -2.56 -4.45
CA ALA A 39 -13.01 -3.75 -4.99
C ALA A 39 -13.31 -3.99 -6.48
N ASP A 40 -14.52 -3.64 -6.94
CA ASP A 40 -14.96 -3.78 -8.33
C ASP A 40 -14.68 -2.53 -9.20
N SER A 41 -13.97 -1.54 -8.66
CA SER A 41 -13.66 -0.27 -9.33
C SER A 41 -12.15 -0.03 -9.35
N PRO A 42 -11.42 -0.49 -10.39
CA PRO A 42 -9.98 -0.24 -10.52
C PRO A 42 -9.60 1.24 -10.40
N PRO A 43 -10.32 2.20 -11.03
CA PRO A 43 -10.04 3.62 -10.85
C PRO A 43 -10.30 4.11 -9.41
N GLY A 44 -11.31 3.55 -8.73
CA GLY A 44 -11.59 3.85 -7.32
C GLY A 44 -10.46 3.41 -6.40
N LEU A 45 -9.92 2.21 -6.62
CA LEU A 45 -8.78 1.68 -5.86
C LEU A 45 -7.52 2.52 -6.06
N VAL A 46 -7.22 2.91 -7.31
CA VAL A 46 -6.09 3.80 -7.63
C VAL A 46 -6.22 5.13 -6.89
N ASN A 47 -7.41 5.72 -6.86
CA ASN A 47 -7.65 6.99 -6.17
C ASN A 47 -7.45 6.87 -4.65
N ILE A 48 -7.94 5.78 -4.03
CA ILE A 48 -7.75 5.53 -2.59
C ILE A 48 -6.25 5.38 -2.29
N LEU A 49 -5.56 4.49 -3.00
CA LEU A 49 -4.13 4.23 -2.77
C LEU A 49 -3.29 5.50 -2.98
N ARG A 50 -3.61 6.30 -4.00
CA ARG A 50 -2.97 7.59 -4.25
C ARG A 50 -3.24 8.59 -3.12
N SER A 51 -4.49 8.74 -2.67
CA SER A 51 -4.81 9.67 -1.58
C SER A 51 -4.10 9.32 -0.28
N ARG A 52 -3.93 8.01 -0.02
CA ARG A 52 -3.20 7.53 1.16
C ARG A 52 -1.70 7.78 1.04
N PHE A 53 -1.14 7.60 -0.16
CA PHE A 53 0.24 7.98 -0.43
C PHE A 53 0.47 9.50 -0.28
N ASP A 54 -0.44 10.34 -0.80
CA ASP A 54 -0.34 11.80 -0.65
C ASP A 54 -0.36 12.23 0.84
N ASN A 55 -1.11 11.52 1.69
CA ASN A 55 -1.10 11.74 3.13
C ASN A 55 0.21 11.31 3.78
N PHE A 56 0.78 10.18 3.36
CA PHE A 56 2.11 9.73 3.80
C PHE A 56 3.18 10.78 3.49
N ILE A 57 3.20 11.31 2.26
CA ILE A 57 4.16 12.36 1.85
C ILE A 57 4.07 13.57 2.77
N LYS A 58 2.86 14.07 3.06
CA LYS A 58 2.66 15.24 3.95
C LYS A 58 3.22 15.02 5.36
N VAL A 59 3.18 13.78 5.87
CA VAL A 59 3.75 13.43 7.18
C VAL A 59 5.28 13.33 7.07
N SER A 60 5.79 12.63 6.06
CA SER A 60 7.23 12.43 5.85
C SER A 60 7.98 13.71 5.48
N GLU A 61 7.34 14.72 4.88
CA GLU A 61 7.91 16.05 4.67
C GLU A 61 8.32 16.73 5.98
N VAL A 62 7.63 16.41 7.09
CA VAL A 62 7.91 16.97 8.42
C VAL A 62 9.03 16.20 9.13
N GLU A 63 9.11 14.89 8.93
CA GLU A 63 10.02 13.99 9.65
C GLU A 63 11.36 13.76 8.92
N GLY A 64 11.43 14.11 7.63
CA GLY A 64 12.59 13.91 6.77
C GLY A 64 12.53 12.55 6.06
N SER A 65 12.64 12.57 4.73
CA SER A 65 12.54 11.38 3.89
C SER A 65 13.89 10.95 3.33
N ILE A 66 14.13 9.64 3.30
CA ILE A 66 15.28 9.00 2.65
C ILE A 66 15.16 8.94 1.11
N VAL A 67 13.97 9.17 0.56
CA VAL A 67 13.70 9.22 -0.88
C VAL A 67 13.29 10.61 -1.33
N ASN A 68 13.59 10.95 -2.59
CA ASN A 68 13.10 12.18 -3.21
C ASN A 68 11.57 12.12 -3.36
N LEU A 69 10.86 12.88 -2.51
CA LEU A 69 9.39 12.83 -2.40
C LEU A 69 8.66 13.25 -3.68
N ASN A 70 9.20 14.21 -4.44
CA ASN A 70 8.61 14.64 -5.71
C ASN A 70 8.67 13.50 -6.74
N GLN A 71 9.83 12.86 -6.85
CA GLN A 71 10.03 11.74 -7.76
C GLN A 71 9.24 10.50 -7.32
N ALA A 72 9.18 10.23 -6.02
CA ALA A 72 8.36 9.15 -5.46
C ALA A 72 6.88 9.34 -5.81
N THR A 73 6.39 10.58 -5.78
CA THR A 73 5.01 10.92 -6.18
C THR A 73 4.73 10.59 -7.63
N GLU A 74 5.63 10.97 -8.54
CA GLU A 74 5.47 10.67 -9.96
C GLU A 74 5.51 9.16 -10.24
N ILE A 75 6.47 8.45 -9.66
CA ILE A 75 6.63 7.00 -9.83
C ILE A 75 5.40 6.27 -9.28
N VAL A 76 4.97 6.57 -8.05
CA VAL A 76 3.82 5.90 -7.45
C VAL A 76 2.55 6.18 -8.24
N ALA A 77 2.32 7.42 -8.70
CA ALA A 77 1.15 7.74 -9.52
C ALA A 77 1.14 6.97 -10.85
N SER A 78 2.28 6.87 -11.54
CA SER A 78 2.41 6.09 -12.77
C SER A 78 2.19 4.59 -12.51
N ARG A 79 2.85 4.02 -11.50
CA ARG A 79 2.73 2.60 -11.16
C ARG A 79 1.33 2.21 -10.73
N LEU A 80 0.65 3.06 -9.97
CA LEU A 80 -0.75 2.84 -9.58
C LEU A 80 -1.65 2.74 -10.82
N LYS A 81 -1.46 3.64 -11.78
CA LYS A 81 -2.25 3.68 -13.01
C LYS A 81 -1.94 2.51 -13.96
N GLU A 82 -0.67 2.16 -14.12
CA GLU A 82 -0.23 1.06 -15.01
C GLU A 82 -0.67 -0.31 -14.50
N ASN A 83 -0.88 -0.46 -13.19
CA ASN A 83 -1.20 -1.72 -12.54
C ASN A 83 -2.62 -1.77 -11.94
N ASP A 84 -3.54 -0.93 -12.43
CA ASP A 84 -4.91 -0.82 -11.91
C ASP A 84 -5.65 -2.17 -11.83
N ILE A 85 -5.52 -3.02 -12.86
CA ILE A 85 -6.10 -4.37 -12.90
C ILE A 85 -5.46 -5.28 -11.85
N LEU A 86 -4.14 -5.19 -11.64
CA LEU A 86 -3.45 -5.98 -10.62
C LEU A 86 -3.95 -5.60 -9.23
N PHE A 87 -4.10 -4.31 -8.94
CA PHE A 87 -4.65 -3.85 -7.66
C PHE A 87 -6.07 -4.35 -7.45
N ALA A 88 -6.92 -4.29 -8.47
CA ALA A 88 -8.27 -4.84 -8.42
C ALA A 88 -8.25 -6.33 -8.06
N ASN A 89 -7.52 -7.15 -8.83
CA ASN A 89 -7.40 -8.59 -8.57
C ASN A 89 -6.92 -8.89 -7.15
N CYS A 90 -5.96 -8.11 -6.66
CA CYS A 90 -5.40 -8.36 -5.35
C CYS A 90 -6.31 -7.94 -4.20
N VAL A 91 -7.02 -6.81 -4.34
CA VAL A 91 -8.06 -6.41 -3.39
C VAL A 91 -9.21 -7.42 -3.40
N THR A 92 -9.63 -7.90 -4.57
CA THR A 92 -10.61 -9.00 -4.68
C THR A 92 -10.12 -10.27 -3.97
N ALA A 93 -8.85 -10.65 -4.14
CA ALA A 93 -8.28 -11.80 -3.46
C ALA A 93 -8.25 -11.60 -1.93
N PHE A 94 -7.84 -10.43 -1.47
CA PHE A 94 -7.82 -10.06 -0.06
C PHE A 94 -9.22 -10.10 0.58
N VAL A 95 -10.19 -9.43 -0.05
CA VAL A 95 -11.60 -9.40 0.39
C VAL A 95 -12.22 -10.79 0.37
N GLY A 96 -11.93 -11.59 -0.66
CA GLY A 96 -12.37 -12.98 -0.76
C GLY A 96 -11.68 -13.93 0.21
N GLY A 97 -10.78 -13.44 1.07
CA GLY A 97 -10.05 -14.25 2.05
C GLY A 97 -9.02 -15.20 1.44
N LYS A 98 -8.61 -14.99 0.18
CA LYS A 98 -7.68 -15.85 -0.55
C LYS A 98 -6.26 -15.69 -0.01
N ARG A 99 -5.89 -16.60 0.89
CA ARG A 99 -4.55 -16.69 1.48
C ARG A 99 -3.49 -17.09 0.44
N GLY A 100 -2.27 -16.59 0.62
CA GLY A 100 -1.12 -16.94 -0.23
C GLY A 100 -1.19 -16.38 -1.66
N PHE A 101 -2.11 -15.46 -1.95
CA PHE A 101 -2.19 -14.82 -3.25
C PHE A 101 -0.93 -13.97 -3.51
N VAL A 102 -0.35 -14.09 -4.70
CA VAL A 102 0.76 -13.26 -5.16
C VAL A 102 0.52 -12.91 -6.63
N GLN A 103 0.73 -11.65 -6.98
CA GLN A 103 0.74 -11.21 -8.37
C GLN A 103 1.80 -10.13 -8.57
N ASP A 104 2.66 -10.34 -9.57
CA ASP A 104 3.66 -9.36 -10.01
C ASP A 104 3.07 -8.48 -11.11
N GLY A 105 3.51 -7.22 -11.14
CA GLY A 105 3.07 -6.20 -12.07
C GLY A 105 4.22 -5.47 -12.75
N ASP A 106 3.86 -4.53 -13.61
CA ASP A 106 4.79 -3.71 -14.34
C ASP A 106 5.61 -2.82 -13.41
N GLY A 107 6.88 -2.63 -13.77
CA GLY A 107 7.80 -1.82 -12.98
C GLY A 107 8.23 -2.45 -11.65
N GLY A 108 8.03 -3.76 -11.49
CA GLY A 108 8.40 -4.50 -10.28
C GLY A 108 7.42 -4.29 -9.12
N VAL A 109 6.20 -3.82 -9.41
CA VAL A 109 5.10 -3.80 -8.45
C VAL A 109 4.77 -5.23 -8.03
N VAL A 110 4.56 -5.47 -6.75
CA VAL A 110 4.17 -6.78 -6.24
C VAL A 110 2.95 -6.61 -5.34
N CYS A 111 1.94 -7.43 -5.55
CA CYS A 111 0.88 -7.63 -4.57
C CYS A 111 0.96 -9.00 -3.92
N ARG A 112 0.72 -9.05 -2.62
CA ARG A 112 0.62 -10.28 -1.84
C ARG A 112 -0.52 -10.23 -0.82
N VAL A 113 -1.23 -11.35 -0.67
CA VAL A 113 -2.03 -11.66 0.52
C VAL A 113 -1.30 -12.73 1.31
N SER A 114 -0.88 -12.39 2.52
CA SER A 114 -0.11 -13.28 3.39
C SER A 114 -0.88 -14.58 3.64
N GLU A 115 -0.18 -15.71 3.51
CA GLU A 115 -0.75 -17.03 3.79
C GLU A 115 -1.11 -17.16 5.28
N SER A 116 -0.19 -16.76 6.16
CA SER A 116 -0.34 -16.91 7.61
C SER A 116 -1.26 -15.87 8.22
N SER A 117 -1.06 -14.59 7.89
CA SER A 117 -1.78 -13.49 8.54
C SER A 117 -2.99 -12.99 7.74
N GLY A 118 -3.04 -13.23 6.43
CA GLY A 118 -4.11 -12.71 5.56
C GLY A 118 -3.99 -11.23 5.26
N TRP A 119 -2.89 -10.61 5.68
CA TRP A 119 -2.61 -9.21 5.38
C TRP A 119 -2.39 -9.02 3.89
N LEU A 120 -2.99 -7.99 3.34
CA LEU A 120 -2.64 -7.46 2.04
C LEU A 120 -1.34 -6.65 2.17
N ARG A 121 -0.41 -6.85 1.25
CA ARG A 121 0.83 -6.05 1.09
C ARG A 121 1.00 -5.73 -0.39
N LEU A 122 0.99 -4.44 -0.72
CA LEU A 122 1.33 -3.89 -2.03
C LEU A 122 2.71 -3.25 -1.93
N GLU A 123 3.62 -3.56 -2.84
CA GLU A 123 4.97 -2.99 -2.88
C GLU A 123 5.21 -2.32 -4.22
N ILE A 124 5.63 -1.05 -4.17
CA ILE A 124 5.96 -0.24 -5.34
C ILE A 124 7.42 0.18 -5.22
N PRO A 125 8.31 -0.26 -6.14
CA PRO A 125 9.70 0.18 -6.15
C PRO A 125 9.82 1.67 -6.49
N VAL A 126 10.65 2.39 -5.73
CA VAL A 126 10.97 3.80 -5.92
C VAL A 126 12.45 3.99 -5.62
N ASP A 127 13.28 4.22 -6.64
CA ASP A 127 14.71 4.60 -6.56
C ASP A 127 15.50 4.01 -5.37
N GLY A 128 15.77 2.70 -5.42
CA GLY A 128 16.56 2.00 -4.40
C GLY A 128 15.78 1.67 -3.10
N ALA A 129 14.56 2.17 -2.97
CA ALA A 129 13.63 1.84 -1.90
C ALA A 129 12.38 1.13 -2.45
N ARG A 130 11.54 0.65 -1.53
CA ARG A 130 10.19 0.14 -1.81
C ARG A 130 9.21 0.82 -0.91
N ILE A 131 8.16 1.36 -1.50
CA ILE A 131 6.99 1.84 -0.77
C ILE A 131 6.04 0.66 -0.62
N ALA A 132 5.80 0.22 0.61
CA ALA A 132 4.89 -0.86 0.93
C ALA A 132 3.60 -0.31 1.57
N TYR A 133 2.46 -0.72 1.05
CA TYR A 133 1.14 -0.49 1.63
C TYR A 133 0.61 -1.79 2.21
N MET A 134 0.32 -1.80 3.51
CA MET A 134 -0.09 -3.00 4.24
C MET A 134 -1.45 -2.80 4.89
N VAL A 135 -2.36 -3.77 4.73
CA VAL A 135 -3.72 -3.73 5.25
C VAL A 135 -4.05 -5.03 5.97
N ALA A 136 -4.51 -4.90 7.21
CA ALA A 136 -4.99 -6.02 8.00
C ALA A 136 -6.37 -6.49 7.49
N PRO A 137 -6.63 -7.81 7.49
CA PRO A 137 -7.96 -8.32 7.18
C PRO A 137 -9.00 -7.78 8.16
N VAL A 138 -10.23 -7.56 7.68
CA VAL A 138 -11.37 -7.21 8.53
C VAL A 138 -11.70 -8.41 9.43
N PRO A 139 -12.00 -8.22 10.73
CA PRO A 139 -12.42 -9.29 11.63
C PRO A 139 -13.65 -10.06 11.17
#